data_AF-A0A9W9GCM0-F1
#
_entry.id   AF-A0A9W9GCM0-F1
#
_cell.length_a   1.000
_cell.length_b   1.000
_cell.length_c   1.000
_cell.angle_alpha   90.00
_cell.angle_beta   90.00
_cell.angle_gamma   90.00
#
_symmetry.space_group_name_H-M   'P 1'
#
loop_
_entity.id
_entity.type
_entity.pdbx_description
1 polymer ?
#
loop_
_entity_poly.entity_id
_entity_poly.type
_entity_poly.pdbx_seq_one_letter_code
_entity_poly.pdbx_strand_id
1 'polypeptide(L)'
;MFMLKMIPYENVSKRVRQRIYETCTGHLQWVSRLDTRAASSSNIWIDGRDAGLSDESDPIDLPSDSPIYMPTYIIKATEYLKVFSDTSDLAFVCRWLYDFALKWFGQLIETKNHMTPTWQHSPGSDIPKYRLSDQIWIWKALKSLEDLVIRVERAQKTSSNEILERFLQIKENLYSRGAGKLKQSTKLEFTSDGLRNENIRRFTLYNDIARSHMLSVTRSARETRFLLHDKDTVLYYGLDWGFFDKAEKYLARLMQNQTEHDKDCNDEAQWNSPLRYGLAIEMAKFDHQFDSDFPASEMDVHAKRVLLNSSSETGLFPGNLSNEKEPSIFEHEAFRDSYFHSGFEIPYILLRCEGIKINLEGKPIPALLPAFLPVTRSLTNTQLASSSSRPKDISPPAFQGAIIDGHLRDDDSGARFQSFGISRTLKRQNPYGRLIDLSNMVEIPEEWLYKYPDFLEYVPPTTESEILRINQEALPSIRDEKILGQLIARRPVIGECYVRVDDIRKGRNTKNGLMKRRSRP
;
A
#
# COMPACT_ATOMS: atom_id res chain seq x y z
N MET A 1 -10.02 9.21 14.62
CA MET A 1 -9.13 9.74 15.67
C MET A 1 -8.31 10.95 15.24
N PHE A 2 -8.01 11.13 13.95
CA PHE A 2 -7.34 12.33 13.43
C PHE A 2 -8.14 13.65 13.58
N MET A 3 -9.45 13.57 13.90
CA MET A 3 -10.31 14.74 14.09
C MET A 3 -9.98 15.60 15.32
N LEU A 4 -9.26 15.08 16.33
CA LEU A 4 -9.07 15.78 17.60
C LEU A 4 -8.19 17.05 17.50
N LYS A 5 -7.31 17.13 16.51
CA LYS A 5 -6.45 18.31 16.30
C LYS A 5 -7.15 19.46 15.57
N MET A 6 -8.29 19.19 14.92
CA MET A 6 -8.85 20.10 13.93
C MET A 6 -9.96 21.00 14.45
N ILE A 7 -10.42 20.78 15.69
CA ILE A 7 -11.40 21.64 16.31
C ILE A 7 -10.66 22.60 17.26
N PRO A 8 -10.76 23.93 17.07
CA PRO A 8 -10.21 24.88 18.03
C PRO A 8 -10.78 24.58 19.41
N TYR A 9 -9.92 24.14 20.33
CA TYR A 9 -10.30 23.66 21.67
C TYR A 9 -11.07 24.69 22.49
N GLU A 10 -10.96 25.97 22.12
CA GLU A 10 -11.58 27.10 22.77
C GLU A 10 -13.08 27.22 22.48
N ASN A 11 -13.55 26.65 21.37
CA ASN A 11 -14.94 26.79 20.90
C ASN A 11 -15.80 25.54 21.13
N VAL A 12 -15.23 24.46 21.68
CA VAL A 12 -15.97 23.23 21.97
C VAL A 12 -16.58 23.30 23.37
N SER A 13 -17.89 23.08 23.46
CA SER A 13 -18.58 22.95 24.75
C SER A 13 -17.84 21.96 25.66
N LYS A 14 -17.61 22.33 26.93
CA LYS A 14 -16.95 21.48 27.93
C LYS A 14 -17.55 20.07 27.97
N ARG A 15 -18.87 19.95 27.78
CA ARG A 15 -19.59 18.67 27.74
C ARG A 15 -19.18 17.80 26.53
N VAL A 16 -19.00 18.40 25.36
CA VAL A 16 -18.56 17.68 24.15
C VAL A 16 -17.11 17.22 24.34
N ARG A 17 -16.25 18.10 24.86
CA ARG A 17 -14.86 17.76 25.17
C ARG A 17 -14.75 16.58 26.15
N GLN A 18 -15.55 16.60 27.22
CA GLN A 18 -15.57 15.53 28.20
C GLN A 18 -16.03 14.20 27.58
N ARG A 19 -17.07 14.21 26.74
CA ARG A 19 -17.53 13.01 26.03
C ARG A 19 -16.46 12.45 25.09
N ILE A 20 -15.76 13.33 24.37
CA ILE A 20 -14.66 12.93 23.48
C ILE A 20 -13.54 12.29 24.31
N TYR A 21 -13.14 12.92 25.42
CA TYR A 21 -12.16 12.39 26.35
C TYR A 21 -12.56 10.99 26.82
N GLU A 22 -13.74 10.84 27.42
CA GLU A 22 -14.26 9.56 27.93
C GLU A 22 -14.32 8.48 26.84
N THR A 23 -14.76 8.83 25.64
CA THR A 23 -14.84 7.89 24.50
C THR A 23 -13.44 7.43 24.08
N CYS A 24 -12.49 8.36 23.97
CA CYS A 24 -11.10 8.01 23.61
C CYS A 24 -10.42 7.19 24.71
N THR A 25 -10.57 7.59 25.98
CA THR A 25 -10.02 6.84 27.12
C THR A 25 -10.63 5.44 27.18
N GLY A 26 -11.95 5.31 27.01
CA GLY A 26 -12.64 4.01 26.95
C GLY A 26 -12.15 3.14 25.80
N HIS A 27 -11.93 3.70 24.61
CA HIS A 27 -11.34 2.96 23.49
C HIS A 27 -9.92 2.48 23.79
N LEU A 28 -9.05 3.34 24.36
CA LEU A 28 -7.68 2.94 24.70
C LEU A 28 -7.66 1.89 25.84
N GLN A 29 -8.61 1.97 26.78
CA GLN A 29 -8.80 0.92 27.78
C GLN A 29 -9.21 -0.41 27.14
N TRP A 30 -10.10 -0.39 26.15
CA TRP A 30 -10.46 -1.58 25.37
C TRP A 30 -9.25 -2.15 24.63
N VAL A 31 -8.49 -1.32 23.91
CA VAL A 31 -7.25 -1.72 23.22
C VAL A 31 -6.24 -2.35 24.18
N SER A 32 -6.10 -1.82 25.39
CA SER A 32 -5.16 -2.35 26.40
C SER A 32 -5.45 -3.78 26.85
N ARG A 33 -6.66 -4.30 26.57
CA ARG A 33 -7.10 -5.65 26.92
C ARG A 33 -6.98 -6.64 25.77
N LEU A 34 -6.69 -6.17 24.56
CA LEU A 34 -6.54 -7.05 23.40
C LEU A 34 -5.30 -7.92 23.56
N ASP A 35 -5.43 -9.20 23.23
CA ASP A 35 -4.27 -10.06 23.06
C ASP A 35 -3.55 -9.75 21.73
N THR A 36 -2.39 -10.37 21.52
CA THR A 36 -1.55 -10.09 20.35
C THR A 36 -2.25 -10.48 19.05
N ARG A 37 -3.01 -11.59 19.05
CA ARG A 37 -3.67 -12.14 17.86
C ARG A 37 -4.84 -11.27 17.46
N ALA A 38 -5.72 -10.94 18.40
CA ALA A 38 -6.81 -10.01 18.19
C ALA A 38 -6.29 -8.63 17.77
N ALA A 39 -5.22 -8.11 18.39
CA ALA A 39 -4.66 -6.82 18.01
C ALA A 39 -4.12 -6.74 16.56
N SER A 40 -3.76 -7.89 15.96
CA SER A 40 -3.38 -8.00 14.55
C SER A 40 -4.51 -8.44 13.62
N SER A 41 -5.66 -8.85 14.16
CA SER A 41 -6.80 -9.34 13.38
C SER A 41 -7.63 -8.19 12.83
N SER A 42 -8.12 -8.38 11.62
CA SER A 42 -9.14 -7.56 10.95
C SER A 42 -10.54 -7.78 11.53
N ASN A 43 -10.79 -8.97 12.09
CA ASN A 43 -12.11 -9.41 12.50
C ASN A 43 -12.13 -9.65 14.00
N ILE A 44 -12.53 -8.64 14.78
CA ILE A 44 -12.57 -8.70 16.25
C ILE A 44 -13.98 -8.35 16.71
N TRP A 45 -14.49 -9.15 17.65
CA TRP A 45 -15.74 -8.85 18.36
C TRP A 45 -15.56 -7.69 19.36
N ILE A 46 -16.68 -7.10 19.77
CA ILE A 46 -16.70 -5.98 20.73
C ILE A 46 -16.07 -6.37 22.08
N ASP A 47 -16.13 -7.65 22.45
CA ASP A 47 -15.50 -8.18 23.66
C ASP A 47 -13.96 -8.36 23.53
N GLY A 48 -13.40 -8.10 22.36
CA GLY A 48 -11.97 -8.19 22.07
C GLY A 48 -11.50 -9.58 21.61
N ARG A 49 -12.41 -10.52 21.35
CA ARG A 49 -12.06 -11.86 20.84
C ARG A 49 -11.98 -11.87 19.32
N ASP A 50 -11.03 -12.64 18.79
CA ASP A 50 -10.88 -12.89 17.36
C ASP A 50 -12.12 -13.62 16.81
N ALA A 51 -12.75 -13.05 15.79
CA ALA A 51 -13.95 -13.58 15.17
C ALA A 51 -13.65 -14.72 14.19
N GLY A 52 -12.39 -14.87 13.75
CA GLY A 52 -11.97 -15.92 12.80
C GLY A 52 -11.86 -17.34 13.39
N LEU A 53 -12.39 -17.58 14.59
CA LEU A 53 -12.34 -18.87 15.30
C LEU A 53 -13.68 -19.63 15.28
N SER A 54 -14.66 -19.24 14.47
CA SER A 54 -15.87 -20.05 14.33
C SER A 54 -15.55 -21.35 13.58
N ASP A 55 -15.58 -22.47 14.29
CA ASP A 55 -15.50 -23.87 13.82
C ASP A 55 -16.63 -24.26 12.82
N GLU A 56 -17.46 -23.30 12.37
CA GLU A 56 -18.62 -23.56 11.52
C GLU A 56 -18.27 -23.39 10.04
N SER A 57 -17.96 -24.52 9.41
CA SER A 57 -18.28 -25.03 8.06
C SER A 57 -18.57 -24.14 6.84
N ASP A 58 -18.55 -22.81 6.89
CA ASP A 58 -18.62 -21.94 5.71
C ASP A 58 -17.54 -20.86 5.77
N PRO A 59 -16.69 -20.72 4.74
CA PRO A 59 -15.73 -19.62 4.68
C PRO A 59 -16.51 -18.32 4.47
N ILE A 60 -16.84 -17.64 5.57
CA ILE A 60 -17.33 -16.27 5.51
C ILE A 60 -16.23 -15.45 4.83
N ASP A 61 -16.57 -14.77 3.74
CA ASP A 61 -15.68 -13.89 2.97
C ASP A 61 -15.33 -12.64 3.79
N LEU A 62 -14.60 -12.83 4.89
CA LEU A 62 -14.20 -11.77 5.80
C LEU A 62 -12.94 -11.05 5.27
N PRO A 63 -12.79 -9.76 5.59
CA PRO A 63 -11.57 -9.03 5.30
C PRO A 63 -10.33 -9.78 5.80
N SER A 64 -9.24 -9.74 5.02
CA SER A 64 -7.97 -10.34 5.43
C SER A 64 -7.22 -9.46 6.44
N ASP A 65 -6.41 -10.10 7.27
CA ASP A 65 -5.49 -9.38 8.16
C ASP A 65 -4.50 -8.52 7.38
N SER A 66 -4.11 -7.41 7.99
CA SER A 66 -3.26 -6.37 7.40
C SER A 66 -2.21 -5.93 8.42
N PRO A 67 -0.97 -5.65 7.99
CA PRO A 67 0.10 -5.26 8.91
C PRO A 67 -0.14 -3.89 9.58
N ILE A 68 -1.21 -3.16 9.23
CA ILE A 68 -1.49 -1.81 9.71
C ILE A 68 -2.25 -1.76 11.04
N TYR A 69 -2.89 -2.85 11.50
CA TYR A 69 -3.80 -2.79 12.65
C TYR A 69 -3.09 -2.39 13.96
N MET A 70 -2.06 -3.12 14.39
CA MET A 70 -1.25 -2.73 15.56
C MET A 70 -0.63 -1.32 15.42
N PRO A 71 -0.03 -0.94 14.28
CA PRO A 71 0.41 0.43 14.04
C PRO A 71 -0.68 1.48 14.26
N THR A 72 -1.91 1.24 13.79
CA THR A 72 -2.99 2.21 13.95
C THR A 72 -3.36 2.41 15.43
N TYR A 73 -3.34 1.36 16.27
CA TYR A 73 -3.58 1.50 17.71
C TYR A 73 -2.49 2.33 18.41
N ILE A 74 -1.23 2.15 18.02
CA ILE A 74 -0.09 2.94 18.53
C ILE A 74 -0.24 4.41 18.12
N ILE A 75 -0.58 4.67 16.86
CA ILE A 75 -0.82 6.04 16.36
C ILE A 75 -1.99 6.68 17.11
N LYS A 76 -3.08 5.95 17.31
CA LYS A 76 -4.22 6.39 18.10
C LYS A 76 -3.77 6.80 19.52
N ALA A 77 -3.08 5.93 20.25
CA ALA A 77 -2.61 6.22 21.61
C ALA A 77 -1.67 7.44 21.68
N THR A 78 -0.76 7.57 20.72
CA THR A 78 0.19 8.70 20.67
C THR A 78 -0.46 10.02 20.25
N GLU A 79 -1.45 10.00 19.34
CA GLU A 79 -2.23 11.18 18.98
C GLU A 79 -3.18 11.61 20.10
N TYR A 80 -3.75 10.67 20.87
CA TYR A 80 -4.49 10.98 22.12
C TYR A 80 -3.64 11.84 23.06
N LEU A 81 -2.38 11.46 23.29
CA LEU A 81 -1.49 12.20 24.18
C LEU A 81 -1.13 13.60 23.66
N LYS A 82 -1.24 13.87 22.35
CA LYS A 82 -1.03 15.22 21.78
C LYS A 82 -2.20 16.15 22.07
N VAL A 83 -3.38 15.59 22.28
CA VAL A 83 -4.65 16.28 22.55
C VAL A 83 -4.85 16.44 24.06
N PHE A 84 -4.63 15.37 24.81
CA PHE A 84 -4.76 15.29 26.26
C PHE A 84 -3.37 15.12 26.87
N SER A 85 -2.84 16.21 27.41
CA SER A 85 -1.44 16.30 27.81
C SER A 85 -1.17 16.03 29.28
N ASP A 86 -2.18 15.64 30.04
CA ASP A 86 -2.08 15.47 31.48
C ASP A 86 -1.12 14.33 31.85
N THR A 87 -0.41 14.47 32.96
CA THR A 87 0.56 13.47 33.41
C THR A 87 -0.11 12.12 33.72
N SER A 88 -1.37 12.15 34.16
CA SER A 88 -2.21 10.96 34.36
C SER A 88 -2.49 10.22 33.06
N ASP A 89 -2.79 10.95 31.98
CA ASP A 89 -3.03 10.39 30.65
C ASP A 89 -1.74 9.78 30.07
N LEU A 90 -0.61 10.47 30.25
CA LEU A 90 0.70 9.95 29.85
C LEU A 90 1.01 8.62 30.56
N ALA A 91 0.87 8.57 31.88
CA ALA A 91 1.08 7.36 32.66
C ALA A 91 0.07 6.26 32.28
N PHE A 92 -1.20 6.62 32.03
CA PHE A 92 -2.24 5.68 31.59
C PHE A 92 -1.87 5.00 30.27
N VAL A 93 -1.45 5.76 29.26
CA VAL A 93 -1.05 5.21 27.96
C VAL A 93 0.25 4.39 28.07
N CYS A 94 1.27 4.94 28.72
CA CYS A 94 2.57 4.26 28.86
C CYS A 94 2.47 2.92 29.62
N ARG A 95 1.48 2.76 30.52
CA ARG A 95 1.27 1.54 31.30
C ARG A 95 1.10 0.28 30.44
N TRP A 96 0.32 0.37 29.36
CA TRP A 96 0.02 -0.78 28.51
C TRP A 96 0.77 -0.74 27.17
N LEU A 97 1.12 0.46 26.69
CA LEU A 97 1.74 0.64 25.38
C LEU A 97 3.13 -0.01 25.30
N TYR A 98 3.85 -0.11 26.42
CA TYR A 98 5.13 -0.81 26.48
C TYR A 98 5.00 -2.27 26.04
N ASP A 99 4.17 -3.06 26.72
CA ASP A 99 3.98 -4.48 26.43
C ASP A 99 3.36 -4.69 25.05
N PHE A 100 2.44 -3.80 24.65
CA PHE A 100 1.82 -3.82 23.32
C PHE A 100 2.83 -3.58 22.21
N ALA A 101 3.72 -2.61 22.36
CA ALA A 101 4.75 -2.31 21.36
C ALA A 101 5.80 -3.42 21.24
N LEU A 102 6.19 -4.07 22.35
CA LEU A 102 7.09 -5.22 22.28
C LEU A 102 6.50 -6.39 21.50
N LYS A 103 5.22 -6.68 21.70
CA LYS A 103 4.48 -7.69 20.91
C LYS A 103 4.46 -7.32 19.43
N TRP A 104 4.19 -6.05 19.13
CA TRP A 104 4.23 -5.55 17.76
C TRP A 104 5.63 -5.67 17.14
N PHE A 105 6.70 -5.36 17.86
CA PHE A 105 8.07 -5.54 17.37
C PHE A 105 8.39 -7.00 17.07
N GLY A 106 7.95 -7.93 17.93
CA GLY A 106 8.02 -9.37 17.66
C GLY A 106 7.36 -9.73 16.33
N GLN A 107 6.11 -9.29 16.11
CA GLN A 107 5.41 -9.51 14.85
C GLN A 107 6.13 -8.88 13.65
N LEU A 108 6.66 -7.66 13.78
CA LEU A 108 7.41 -7.01 12.70
C LEU A 108 8.66 -7.80 12.33
N ILE A 109 9.35 -8.41 13.30
CA ILE A 109 10.53 -9.24 13.07
C ILE A 109 10.14 -10.54 12.38
N GLU A 110 9.05 -11.18 12.83
CA GLU A 110 8.55 -12.44 12.27
C GLU A 110 8.00 -12.31 10.85
N THR A 111 7.34 -11.19 10.54
CA THR A 111 6.63 -10.98 9.26
C THR A 111 7.39 -10.08 8.28
N LYS A 112 8.57 -9.58 8.67
CA LYS A 112 9.46 -8.77 7.83
C LYS A 112 9.92 -9.60 6.63
N ASN A 113 9.99 -8.96 5.46
CA ASN A 113 10.69 -9.55 4.33
C ASN A 113 12.18 -9.79 4.66
N HIS A 114 12.68 -10.99 4.37
CA HIS A 114 14.06 -11.39 4.67
C HIS A 114 15.13 -10.41 4.14
N MET A 115 14.94 -9.83 2.96
CA MET A 115 15.90 -8.89 2.36
C MET A 115 15.72 -7.44 2.83
N THR A 116 14.58 -7.10 3.42
CA THR A 116 14.13 -5.70 3.50
C THR A 116 13.17 -5.47 4.68
N PRO A 117 13.22 -4.33 5.36
CA PRO A 117 12.23 -3.97 6.36
C PRO A 117 10.91 -3.53 5.69
N THR A 118 10.24 -4.44 4.97
CA THR A 118 8.91 -4.23 4.37
C THR A 118 7.98 -5.38 4.73
N TRP A 119 6.69 -5.07 4.83
CA TRP A 119 5.66 -6.02 5.27
C TRP A 119 4.58 -6.19 4.20
N GLN A 120 4.22 -7.45 3.95
CA GLN A 120 3.24 -7.84 2.95
C GLN A 120 1.83 -7.39 3.37
N HIS A 121 1.05 -6.88 2.42
CA HIS A 121 -0.29 -6.34 2.65
C HIS A 121 -1.28 -7.41 3.14
N SER A 122 -1.18 -8.63 2.62
CA SER A 122 -2.01 -9.78 3.00
C SER A 122 -1.19 -11.07 2.87
N PRO A 123 -0.92 -11.79 3.97
CA PRO A 123 -0.02 -12.95 3.98
C PRO A 123 -0.55 -14.17 3.23
N GLY A 124 -1.86 -14.21 2.90
CA GLY A 124 -2.52 -15.34 2.22
C GLY A 124 -2.41 -15.36 0.70
N SER A 125 -1.78 -14.35 0.08
CA SER A 125 -1.60 -14.32 -1.37
C SER A 125 -0.38 -15.15 -1.81
N ASP A 126 -0.56 -15.97 -2.85
CA ASP A 126 0.54 -16.71 -3.50
C ASP A 126 1.66 -15.75 -3.92
N ILE A 127 1.28 -14.60 -4.47
CA ILE A 127 2.19 -13.54 -4.89
C ILE A 127 2.24 -12.46 -3.81
N PRO A 128 3.42 -12.16 -3.23
CA PRO A 128 3.57 -11.06 -2.31
C PRO A 128 3.11 -9.74 -2.92
N LYS A 129 2.28 -9.02 -2.17
CA LYS A 129 1.83 -7.67 -2.52
C LYS A 129 2.25 -6.73 -1.40
N TYR A 130 3.03 -5.72 -1.72
CA TYR A 130 3.42 -4.67 -0.78
C TYR A 130 2.76 -3.36 -1.20
N ARG A 131 2.20 -2.63 -0.24
CA ARG A 131 1.62 -1.30 -0.48
C ARG A 131 2.41 -0.25 0.26
N LEU A 132 2.68 0.87 -0.42
CA LEU A 132 3.37 2.01 0.17
C LEU A 132 2.56 2.60 1.33
N SER A 133 1.24 2.62 1.21
CA SER A 133 0.30 3.04 2.25
C SER A 133 0.50 2.28 3.56
N ASP A 134 0.62 0.96 3.52
CA ASP A 134 0.90 0.15 4.72
C ASP A 134 2.24 0.51 5.36
N GLN A 135 3.27 0.70 4.53
CA GLN A 135 4.61 1.03 5.03
C GLN A 135 4.64 2.41 5.71
N ILE A 136 3.85 3.37 5.21
CA ILE A 136 3.71 4.69 5.83
C ILE A 136 3.05 4.57 7.20
N TRP A 137 2.04 3.73 7.36
CA TRP A 137 1.39 3.49 8.65
C TRP A 137 2.36 2.89 9.67
N ILE A 138 3.11 1.87 9.27
CA ILE A 138 4.13 1.22 10.13
C ILE A 138 5.22 2.22 10.52
N TRP A 139 5.73 2.98 9.54
CA TRP A 139 6.70 4.04 9.80
C TRP A 139 6.16 5.09 10.77
N LYS A 140 4.92 5.56 10.56
CA LYS A 140 4.32 6.60 11.40
C LYS A 140 4.17 6.13 12.84
N ALA A 141 3.78 4.87 13.05
CA ALA A 141 3.70 4.29 14.38
C ALA A 141 5.09 4.25 15.06
N LEU A 142 6.12 3.79 14.35
CA LEU A 142 7.49 3.75 14.85
C LEU A 142 8.01 5.16 15.21
N LYS A 143 7.82 6.13 14.31
CA LYS A 143 8.18 7.52 14.55
C LYS A 143 7.44 8.10 15.76
N SER A 144 6.17 7.75 15.93
CA SER A 144 5.36 8.23 17.06
C SER A 144 5.84 7.65 18.41
N LEU A 145 6.35 6.41 18.43
CA LEU A 145 6.99 5.85 19.61
C LEU A 145 8.32 6.55 19.92
N GLU A 146 9.16 6.80 18.91
CA GLU A 146 10.41 7.56 19.09
C GLU A 146 10.15 8.96 19.68
N ASP A 147 9.16 9.68 19.14
CA ASP A 147 8.75 11.00 19.65
C ASP A 147 8.20 10.91 21.08
N LEU A 148 7.40 9.87 21.38
CA LEU A 148 6.84 9.65 22.71
C LEU A 148 7.94 9.37 23.74
N VAL A 149 8.95 8.59 23.38
CA VAL A 149 10.11 8.32 24.25
C VAL A 149 10.78 9.63 24.66
N ILE A 150 11.05 10.54 23.72
CA ILE A 150 11.64 11.86 24.02
C ILE A 150 10.76 12.65 24.98
N ARG A 151 9.43 12.60 24.81
CA ARG A 151 8.48 13.26 25.71
C ARG A 151 8.50 12.65 27.11
N VAL A 152 8.50 11.32 27.22
CA VAL A 152 8.53 10.60 28.50
C VAL A 152 9.82 10.91 29.26
N GLU A 153 10.96 11.01 28.58
CA GLU A 153 12.21 11.42 29.23
C GLU A 153 12.13 12.82 29.85
N ARG A 154 11.49 13.77 29.17
CA ARG A 154 11.29 15.13 29.71
C ARG A 154 10.36 15.11 30.93
N ALA A 155 9.29 14.32 30.87
CA ALA A 155 8.36 14.16 31.98
C ALA A 155 9.04 13.50 33.20
N GLN A 156 9.82 12.44 32.98
CA GLN A 156 10.53 11.72 34.05
C GLN A 156 11.55 12.61 34.77
N LYS A 157 12.22 13.51 34.05
CA LYS A 157 13.12 14.52 34.66
C LYS A 157 12.39 15.50 35.58
N THR A 158 11.10 15.74 35.32
CA THR A 158 10.27 16.68 36.08
C THR A 158 9.59 15.99 37.27
N SER A 159 9.18 14.74 37.09
CA SER A 159 8.48 13.96 38.12
C SER A 159 8.81 12.49 37.94
N SER A 160 9.45 11.88 38.94
CA SER A 160 9.77 10.45 38.91
C SER A 160 8.48 9.63 38.94
N ASN A 161 8.30 8.77 37.95
CA ASN A 161 7.16 7.86 37.87
C ASN A 161 7.62 6.49 37.37
N GLU A 162 7.37 5.44 38.16
CA GLU A 162 7.80 4.07 37.86
C GLU A 162 7.23 3.54 36.53
N ILE A 163 6.00 3.95 36.16
CA ILE A 163 5.37 3.54 34.89
C ILE A 163 6.12 4.13 33.70
N LEU A 164 6.54 5.39 33.82
CA LEU A 164 7.30 6.09 32.78
C LEU A 164 8.71 5.53 32.67
N GLU A 165 9.35 5.21 33.80
CA GLU A 165 10.65 4.55 33.83
C GLU A 165 10.61 3.18 33.14
N ARG A 166 9.59 2.36 33.45
CA ARG A 166 9.37 1.08 32.75
C ARG A 166 9.17 1.30 31.26
N PHE A 167 8.37 2.28 30.86
CA PHE A 167 8.15 2.57 29.43
C PHE A 167 9.45 2.95 28.70
N LEU A 168 10.37 3.67 29.34
CA LEU A 168 11.64 4.07 28.74
C LEU A 168 12.55 2.89 28.36
N GLN A 169 12.33 1.70 28.92
CA GLN A 169 13.03 0.47 28.53
C GLN A 169 12.75 0.08 27.06
N ILE A 170 11.68 0.61 26.45
CA ILE A 170 11.39 0.42 25.01
C ILE A 170 12.55 0.86 24.10
N LYS A 171 13.39 1.80 24.57
CA LYS A 171 14.58 2.27 23.85
C LYS A 171 15.52 1.15 23.45
N GLU A 172 15.65 0.13 24.29
CA GLU A 172 16.54 -1.01 24.05
C GLU A 172 16.12 -1.84 22.82
N ASN A 173 14.83 -1.73 22.44
CA ASN A 173 14.25 -2.42 21.30
C ASN A 173 14.11 -1.52 20.06
N LEU A 174 14.10 -0.18 20.23
CA LEU A 174 14.01 0.80 19.14
C LEU A 174 15.38 1.17 18.53
N TYR A 175 16.44 1.23 19.35
CA TYR A 175 17.74 1.74 18.92
C TYR A 175 18.80 0.62 18.90
N SER A 176 18.95 -0.07 17.77
CA SER A 176 20.12 -0.91 17.53
C SER A 176 21.29 -0.06 17.02
N ARG A 177 22.04 0.57 17.94
CA ARG A 177 23.38 1.10 17.65
C ARG A 177 24.43 0.10 18.14
N GLY A 178 24.85 -0.83 17.28
CA GLY A 178 26.10 -1.56 17.51
C GLY A 178 26.11 -2.99 17.02
N ALA A 179 27.22 -3.34 16.35
CA ALA A 179 27.59 -4.64 15.81
C ALA A 179 27.86 -5.70 16.91
N GLY A 180 26.88 -5.97 17.76
CA GLY A 180 26.92 -7.06 18.73
C GLY A 180 26.21 -8.28 18.20
N LYS A 181 26.96 -9.28 17.70
CA LYS A 181 26.45 -10.63 17.48
C LYS A 181 26.05 -11.22 18.85
N LEU A 182 24.78 -11.11 19.23
CA LEU A 182 24.22 -11.98 20.27
C LEU A 182 22.82 -12.43 19.86
N LYS A 183 22.65 -13.75 19.87
CA LYS A 183 21.49 -14.51 19.44
C LYS A 183 20.25 -14.15 20.26
N GLN A 184 19.09 -14.18 19.60
CA GLN A 184 17.73 -13.96 20.10
C GLN A 184 17.43 -12.52 20.50
N SER A 185 16.99 -11.66 19.58
CA SER A 185 16.61 -10.30 19.94
C SER A 185 15.30 -9.88 19.29
N THR A 186 14.29 -9.59 20.11
CA THR A 186 13.10 -8.78 19.80
C THR A 186 13.43 -7.33 19.43
N LYS A 187 14.69 -7.05 19.06
CA LYS A 187 15.21 -5.72 18.77
C LYS A 187 15.02 -5.42 17.31
N LEU A 188 14.49 -4.23 17.02
CA LEU A 188 14.44 -3.73 15.66
C LEU A 188 15.85 -3.30 15.24
N GLU A 189 16.26 -3.75 14.06
CA GLU A 189 17.58 -3.42 13.47
C GLU A 189 17.59 -2.06 12.77
N PHE A 190 16.45 -1.37 12.72
CA PHE A 190 16.26 -0.13 11.97
C PHE A 190 15.52 0.93 12.80
N THR A 191 15.88 2.19 12.57
CA THR A 191 15.16 3.36 13.10
C THR A 191 14.02 3.75 12.16
N SER A 192 13.11 4.64 12.60
CA SER A 192 12.07 5.19 11.72
C SER A 192 12.65 5.86 10.47
N ASP A 193 13.75 6.62 10.60
CA ASP A 193 14.42 7.25 9.48
C ASP A 193 15.10 6.23 8.54
N GLY A 194 15.68 5.16 9.11
CA GLY A 194 16.24 4.06 8.33
C GLY A 194 15.17 3.35 7.51
N LEU A 195 14.05 3.01 8.15
CA LEU A 195 12.89 2.40 7.51
C LEU A 195 12.32 3.29 6.40
N ARG A 196 12.17 4.59 6.67
CA ARG A 196 11.70 5.59 5.71
C ARG A 196 12.56 5.64 4.45
N ASN A 197 13.88 5.77 4.62
CA ASN A 197 14.81 5.83 3.49
C ASN A 197 14.76 4.57 2.64
N GLU A 198 14.67 3.41 3.29
CA GLU A 198 14.60 2.13 2.60
C GLU A 198 13.28 1.95 1.84
N ASN A 199 12.15 2.34 2.44
CA ASN A 199 10.85 2.36 1.78
C ASN A 199 10.85 3.29 0.56
N ILE A 200 11.33 4.53 0.68
CA ILE A 200 11.42 5.47 -0.45
C ILE A 200 12.28 4.89 -1.56
N ARG A 201 13.47 4.37 -1.22
CA ARG A 201 14.40 3.79 -2.19
C ARG A 201 13.75 2.65 -2.96
N ARG A 202 13.04 1.75 -2.26
CA ARG A 202 12.43 0.56 -2.88
C ARG A 202 11.16 0.86 -3.65
N PHE A 203 10.35 1.79 -3.20
CA PHE A 203 9.15 2.17 -3.94
C PHE A 203 9.45 3.12 -5.10
N THR A 204 10.66 3.70 -5.18
CA THR A 204 11.11 4.48 -6.34
C THR A 204 11.49 3.54 -7.49
N LEU A 205 10.75 3.60 -8.57
CA LEU A 205 10.94 2.79 -9.78
C LEU A 205 11.07 3.67 -11.01
N TYR A 206 11.73 3.15 -12.04
CA TYR A 206 11.70 3.76 -13.36
C TYR A 206 10.39 3.37 -14.06
N ASN A 207 9.61 4.36 -14.50
CA ASN A 207 8.44 4.15 -15.33
C ASN A 207 8.87 4.28 -16.79
N ASP A 208 8.83 3.19 -17.55
CA ASP A 208 9.25 3.14 -18.95
C ASP A 208 8.41 4.03 -19.88
N ILE A 209 7.13 4.21 -19.54
CA ILE A 209 6.18 4.97 -20.36
C ILE A 209 6.39 6.46 -20.13
N ALA A 210 6.47 6.89 -18.87
CA ALA A 210 6.78 8.27 -18.50
C ALA A 210 8.28 8.61 -18.58
N ARG A 211 9.14 7.62 -18.88
CA ARG A 211 10.61 7.71 -18.96
C ARG A 211 11.25 8.43 -17.76
N SER A 212 10.73 8.18 -16.55
CA SER A 212 11.18 8.87 -15.36
C SER A 212 11.10 8.00 -14.10
N HIS A 213 11.98 8.27 -13.13
CA HIS A 213 11.87 7.66 -11.81
C HIS A 213 10.76 8.32 -10.98
N MET A 214 9.85 7.52 -10.45
CA MET A 214 8.72 7.94 -9.62
C MET A 214 8.40 6.90 -8.55
N LEU A 215 7.59 7.28 -7.56
CA LEU A 215 7.12 6.33 -6.54
C LEU A 215 6.04 5.42 -7.11
N SER A 216 6.11 4.14 -6.78
CA SER A 216 5.02 3.19 -6.93
C SER A 216 4.17 3.15 -5.67
N VAL A 217 2.86 2.93 -5.80
CA VAL A 217 1.95 2.72 -4.64
C VAL A 217 1.82 1.25 -4.28
N THR A 218 1.98 0.36 -5.25
CA THR A 218 1.91 -1.08 -5.06
C THR A 218 3.12 -1.75 -5.71
N ARG A 219 3.69 -2.72 -5.02
CA ARG A 219 4.72 -3.62 -5.54
C ARG A 219 4.15 -5.04 -5.54
N SER A 220 3.95 -5.56 -6.73
CA SER A 220 3.56 -6.95 -7.01
C SER A 220 3.91 -7.21 -8.46
N ALA A 221 4.01 -8.47 -8.89
CA ALA A 221 4.33 -8.80 -10.29
C ALA A 221 3.29 -8.31 -11.35
N ARG A 222 2.26 -7.55 -10.95
CA ARG A 222 1.22 -6.99 -11.84
C ARG A 222 1.52 -5.54 -12.24
N GLU A 223 0.95 -5.07 -13.35
CA GLU A 223 1.31 -3.79 -14.02
C GLU A 223 0.85 -2.50 -13.31
N THR A 224 -0.16 -2.53 -12.44
CA THR A 224 -0.80 -1.30 -11.92
C THR A 224 -0.12 -0.72 -10.67
N ARG A 225 1.18 -0.48 -10.79
CA ARG A 225 2.05 -0.07 -9.66
C ARG A 225 2.06 1.43 -9.39
N PHE A 226 1.70 2.24 -10.39
CA PHE A 226 1.71 3.71 -10.33
C PHE A 226 0.30 4.33 -10.27
N LEU A 227 -0.76 3.54 -10.35
CA LEU A 227 -2.13 4.04 -10.27
C LEU A 227 -2.55 4.16 -8.80
N LEU A 228 -2.94 5.36 -8.37
CA LEU A 228 -3.49 5.55 -7.03
C LEU A 228 -4.77 4.74 -6.85
N HIS A 229 -5.01 4.25 -5.64
CA HIS A 229 -6.24 3.60 -5.19
C HIS A 229 -6.96 4.48 -4.16
N ASP A 230 -8.21 4.16 -3.85
CA ASP A 230 -9.04 4.89 -2.88
C ASP A 230 -8.38 5.08 -1.50
N LYS A 231 -7.65 4.08 -0.99
CA LYS A 231 -6.93 4.15 0.30
C LYS A 231 -5.58 4.88 0.25
N ASP A 232 -5.17 5.40 -0.90
CA ASP A 232 -3.88 6.10 -1.04
C ASP A 232 -3.94 7.57 -0.57
N THR A 233 -5.05 8.00 0.05
CA THR A 233 -5.16 9.25 0.82
C THR A 233 -4.04 9.40 1.86
N VAL A 234 -3.59 8.29 2.44
CA VAL A 234 -2.47 8.26 3.40
C VAL A 234 -1.15 8.79 2.82
N LEU A 235 -0.96 8.80 1.49
CA LEU A 235 0.23 9.43 0.89
C LEU A 235 0.28 10.93 1.22
N TYR A 236 -0.86 11.62 1.19
CA TYR A 236 -0.96 13.02 1.60
C TYR A 236 -0.81 13.20 3.11
N TYR A 237 -1.11 12.16 3.90
CA TYR A 237 -0.90 12.19 5.34
C TYR A 237 0.60 12.03 5.64
N GLY A 238 1.25 11.11 4.94
CA GLY A 238 2.69 10.92 4.96
C GLY A 238 3.45 12.17 4.55
N LEU A 239 2.96 12.93 3.57
CA LEU A 239 3.53 14.22 3.18
C LEU A 239 3.56 15.20 4.37
N ASP A 240 2.42 15.40 5.03
CA ASP A 240 2.33 16.28 6.22
C ASP A 240 3.13 15.75 7.42
N TRP A 241 3.33 14.43 7.50
CA TRP A 241 4.15 13.81 8.56
C TRP A 241 5.66 13.87 8.29
N GLY A 242 6.09 14.29 7.10
CA GLY A 242 7.50 14.31 6.70
C GLY A 242 8.03 12.97 6.19
N PHE A 243 7.14 12.03 5.84
CA PHE A 243 7.56 10.76 5.25
C PHE A 243 8.32 10.97 3.94
N PHE A 244 8.00 12.00 3.16
CA PHE A 244 8.60 12.25 1.85
C PHE A 244 9.74 13.29 1.84
N ASP A 245 10.22 13.76 2.99
CA ASP A 245 11.36 14.69 3.10
C ASP A 245 12.57 14.29 2.22
N LYS A 246 12.99 15.13 1.27
CA LYS A 246 14.07 14.85 0.28
C LYS A 246 13.69 13.87 -0.85
N ALA A 247 12.45 13.45 -0.93
CA ALA A 247 11.90 12.53 -1.94
C ALA A 247 10.62 13.06 -2.60
N GLU A 248 10.25 14.31 -2.35
CA GLU A 248 9.04 14.98 -2.82
C GLU A 248 8.96 14.98 -4.35
N LYS A 249 10.11 15.10 -5.02
CA LYS A 249 10.19 15.04 -6.48
C LYS A 249 9.65 13.73 -7.08
N TYR A 250 9.81 12.60 -6.38
CA TYR A 250 9.33 11.31 -6.87
C TYR A 250 7.83 11.15 -6.65
N LEU A 251 7.31 11.74 -5.56
CA LEU A 251 5.88 11.83 -5.30
C LEU A 251 5.19 12.73 -6.32
N ALA A 252 5.74 13.93 -6.58
CA ALA A 252 5.20 14.87 -7.56
C ALA A 252 5.07 14.23 -8.96
N ARG A 253 6.06 13.44 -9.38
CA ARG A 253 6.00 12.69 -10.64
C ARG A 253 4.91 11.62 -10.66
N LEU A 254 4.72 10.90 -9.56
CA LEU A 254 3.61 9.95 -9.42
C LEU A 254 2.26 10.67 -9.57
N MET A 255 2.11 11.85 -8.97
CA MET A 255 0.87 12.63 -9.05
C MET A 255 0.61 13.14 -10.47
N GLN A 256 1.64 13.66 -11.15
CA GLN A 256 1.54 14.09 -12.55
C GLN A 256 1.20 12.92 -13.49
N ASN A 257 1.68 11.72 -13.21
CA ASN A 257 1.41 10.55 -14.03
C ASN A 257 -0.04 10.04 -13.90
N GLN A 258 -0.83 10.51 -12.93
CA GLN A 258 -2.22 10.07 -12.77
C GLN A 258 -3.09 10.39 -14.00
N THR A 259 -2.88 11.54 -14.64
CA THR A 259 -3.62 11.93 -15.84
C THR A 259 -3.17 11.21 -17.12
N GLU A 260 -2.03 10.52 -17.07
CA GLU A 260 -1.46 9.79 -18.22
C GLU A 260 -1.90 8.32 -18.28
N HIS A 261 -2.55 7.83 -17.21
CA HIS A 261 -3.17 6.52 -17.21
C HIS A 261 -4.37 6.47 -18.17
N ASP A 262 -4.74 5.27 -18.61
CA ASP A 262 -5.88 5.08 -19.51
C ASP A 262 -7.13 5.75 -18.93
N LYS A 263 -7.92 6.44 -19.78
CA LYS A 263 -9.09 7.21 -19.32
C LYS A 263 -10.04 6.34 -18.50
N ASP A 264 -10.20 5.09 -18.94
CA ASP A 264 -11.02 4.08 -18.26
C ASP A 264 -10.55 3.74 -16.83
N CYS A 265 -9.28 4.01 -16.47
CA CYS A 265 -8.76 3.73 -15.13
C CYS A 265 -9.07 4.83 -14.10
N ASN A 266 -9.33 6.05 -14.55
CA ASN A 266 -9.62 7.20 -13.69
C ASN A 266 -10.99 7.84 -13.98
N ASP A 267 -11.81 7.22 -14.84
CA ASP A 267 -13.17 7.66 -15.16
C ASP A 267 -14.05 7.79 -13.91
N GLU A 268 -14.46 9.03 -13.61
CA GLU A 268 -15.35 9.37 -12.48
C GLU A 268 -16.64 8.56 -12.49
N ALA A 269 -17.15 8.19 -13.67
CA ALA A 269 -18.39 7.41 -13.78
C ALA A 269 -18.30 6.10 -12.99
N GLN A 270 -17.11 5.51 -12.90
CA GLN A 270 -16.84 4.23 -12.22
C GLN A 270 -16.47 4.38 -10.74
N TRP A 271 -16.43 5.60 -10.21
CA TRP A 271 -16.07 5.85 -8.82
C TRP A 271 -17.24 5.53 -7.88
N ASN A 272 -17.26 4.29 -7.43
CA ASN A 272 -18.22 3.79 -6.43
C ASN A 272 -17.72 3.99 -5.00
N SER A 273 -16.40 4.10 -4.79
CA SER A 273 -15.83 4.36 -3.45
C SER A 273 -15.83 5.87 -3.15
N PRO A 274 -16.53 6.35 -2.10
CA PRO A 274 -16.49 7.75 -1.65
C PRO A 274 -15.07 8.25 -1.40
N LEU A 275 -14.18 7.38 -0.91
CA LEU A 275 -12.77 7.68 -0.68
C LEU A 275 -12.02 8.08 -1.94
N ARG A 276 -12.52 7.71 -3.13
CA ARG A 276 -11.96 8.19 -4.39
C ARG A 276 -12.14 9.70 -4.58
N TYR A 277 -13.31 10.23 -4.21
CA TYR A 277 -13.56 11.67 -4.15
C TYR A 277 -12.79 12.32 -3.00
N GLY A 278 -12.65 11.64 -1.86
CA GLY A 278 -11.78 12.08 -0.76
C GLY A 278 -10.32 12.26 -1.20
N LEU A 279 -9.80 11.29 -1.95
CA LEU A 279 -8.48 11.39 -2.57
C LEU A 279 -8.41 12.56 -3.55
N ALA A 280 -9.41 12.73 -4.42
CA ALA A 280 -9.48 13.84 -5.36
C ALA A 280 -9.42 15.22 -4.67
N ILE A 281 -10.08 15.37 -3.51
CA ILE A 281 -10.02 16.58 -2.68
C ILE A 281 -8.60 16.81 -2.13
N GLU A 282 -7.95 15.78 -1.58
CA GLU A 282 -6.56 15.91 -1.12
C GLU A 282 -5.62 16.22 -2.29
N MET A 283 -5.80 15.62 -3.47
CA MET A 283 -5.00 15.95 -4.67
C MET A 283 -5.17 17.42 -5.08
N ALA A 284 -6.42 17.87 -5.17
CA ALA A 284 -6.75 19.23 -5.59
C ALA A 284 -6.18 20.30 -4.63
N LYS A 285 -6.14 20.00 -3.33
CA LYS A 285 -5.52 20.88 -2.33
C LYS A 285 -4.03 21.16 -2.60
N PHE A 286 -3.32 20.24 -3.24
CA PHE A 286 -1.93 20.41 -3.66
C PHE A 286 -1.80 20.80 -5.13
N ASP A 287 -2.89 21.25 -5.78
CA ASP A 287 -2.95 21.61 -7.20
C ASP A 287 -2.55 20.47 -8.14
N HIS A 288 -2.82 19.23 -7.71
CA HIS A 288 -2.62 18.04 -8.54
C HIS A 288 -3.91 17.67 -9.26
N GLN A 289 -3.80 17.43 -10.56
CA GLN A 289 -4.91 16.95 -11.37
C GLN A 289 -5.04 15.43 -11.23
N PHE A 290 -6.26 14.96 -10.97
CA PHE A 290 -6.54 13.53 -10.82
C PHE A 290 -7.20 12.91 -12.04
N ASP A 291 -8.21 13.60 -12.56
CA ASP A 291 -8.91 13.26 -13.79
C ASP A 291 -8.48 14.23 -14.90
N SER A 292 -8.23 13.73 -16.11
CA SER A 292 -7.83 14.56 -17.25
C SER A 292 -8.88 15.60 -17.65
N ASP A 293 -10.15 15.31 -17.36
CA ASP A 293 -11.29 16.08 -17.83
C ASP A 293 -11.65 17.22 -16.85
N PHE A 294 -11.11 17.20 -15.62
CA PHE A 294 -11.34 18.22 -14.61
C PHE A 294 -10.04 18.89 -14.14
N PRO A 295 -9.95 20.23 -14.19
CA PRO A 295 -8.93 20.98 -13.45
C PRO A 295 -9.02 20.70 -11.94
N ALA A 296 -7.89 20.83 -11.23
CA ALA A 296 -7.80 20.55 -9.79
C ALA A 296 -8.86 21.31 -8.96
N SER A 297 -9.03 22.61 -9.19
CA SER A 297 -10.00 23.44 -8.47
C SER A 297 -11.45 23.06 -8.74
N GLU A 298 -11.79 22.66 -9.96
CA GLU A 298 -13.13 22.22 -10.32
C GLU A 298 -13.43 20.84 -9.73
N MET A 299 -12.44 19.94 -9.73
CA MET A 299 -12.52 18.63 -9.10
C MET A 299 -12.76 18.75 -7.58
N ASP A 300 -12.10 19.69 -6.88
CA ASP A 300 -12.37 19.93 -5.45
C ASP A 300 -13.85 20.26 -5.18
N VAL A 301 -14.40 21.22 -5.94
CA VAL A 301 -15.80 21.65 -5.80
C VAL A 301 -16.77 20.52 -6.16
N HIS A 302 -16.47 19.79 -7.24
CA HIS A 302 -17.28 18.68 -7.70
C HIS A 302 -17.29 17.52 -6.69
N ALA A 303 -16.11 17.07 -6.25
CA ALA A 303 -15.97 15.99 -5.27
C ALA A 303 -16.67 16.31 -3.94
N LYS A 304 -16.53 17.54 -3.44
CA LYS A 304 -17.27 18.00 -2.24
C LYS A 304 -18.77 17.96 -2.46
N ARG A 305 -19.26 18.38 -3.62
CA ARG A 305 -20.70 18.34 -3.95
C ARG A 305 -21.22 16.91 -3.95
N VAL A 306 -20.53 15.98 -4.60
CA VAL A 306 -20.94 14.56 -4.64
C VAL A 306 -20.99 13.97 -3.22
N LEU A 307 -19.95 14.19 -2.41
CA LEU A 307 -19.89 13.68 -1.04
C LEU A 307 -20.97 14.28 -0.14
N LEU A 308 -21.24 15.58 -0.24
CA LEU A 308 -22.28 16.24 0.56
C LEU A 308 -23.68 15.85 0.12
N ASN A 309 -23.93 15.72 -1.19
CA ASN A 309 -25.22 15.30 -1.73
C ASN A 309 -25.53 13.81 -1.44
N SER A 310 -24.49 12.99 -1.30
CA SER A 310 -24.63 11.58 -0.91
C SER A 310 -24.68 11.37 0.60
N SER A 311 -24.41 12.40 1.41
CA SER A 311 -24.49 12.29 2.86
C SER A 311 -25.94 12.19 3.36
N SER A 312 -26.14 11.49 4.48
CA SER A 312 -27.46 11.45 5.14
C SER A 312 -27.81 12.80 5.76
N GLU A 313 -29.09 13.02 6.05
CA GLU A 313 -29.55 14.20 6.82
C GLU A 313 -28.89 14.33 8.20
N THR A 314 -28.41 13.21 8.75
CA THR A 314 -27.66 13.16 10.01
C THR A 314 -26.18 13.51 9.88
N GLY A 315 -25.69 13.77 8.66
CA GLY A 315 -24.29 14.07 8.36
C GLY A 315 -23.39 12.83 8.34
N LEU A 316 -23.96 11.63 8.19
CA LEU A 316 -23.20 10.40 8.00
C LEU A 316 -22.88 10.23 6.52
N PHE A 317 -21.62 9.93 6.21
CA PHE A 317 -21.20 9.68 4.85
C PHE A 317 -21.36 8.20 4.53
N PRO A 318 -21.83 7.86 3.31
CA PRO A 318 -21.96 6.48 2.89
C PRO A 318 -20.58 5.84 2.75
N GLY A 319 -20.54 4.51 2.86
CA GLY A 319 -19.31 3.75 2.64
C GLY A 319 -19.11 3.29 1.19
N ASN A 320 -20.17 3.35 0.37
CA ASN A 320 -20.19 2.99 -1.04
C ASN A 320 -21.26 3.81 -1.77
N LEU A 321 -21.07 4.03 -3.07
CA LEU A 321 -21.97 4.78 -3.94
C LEU A 321 -22.42 3.88 -5.11
N SER A 322 -23.63 4.11 -5.61
CA SER A 322 -24.11 3.56 -6.88
C SER A 322 -23.52 4.34 -8.07
N ASN A 323 -23.82 3.89 -9.29
CA ASN A 323 -23.43 4.60 -10.51
C ASN A 323 -24.07 6.00 -10.59
N GLU A 324 -25.27 6.15 -10.02
CA GLU A 324 -26.01 7.42 -9.88
C GLU A 324 -25.50 8.28 -8.72
N LYS A 325 -24.43 7.83 -8.04
CA LYS A 325 -23.82 8.47 -6.88
C LYS A 325 -24.73 8.53 -5.65
N GLU A 326 -25.69 7.61 -5.56
CA GLU A 326 -26.54 7.42 -4.39
C GLU A 326 -25.89 6.47 -3.37
N PRO A 327 -26.14 6.63 -2.07
CA PRO A 327 -25.68 5.69 -1.05
C PRO A 327 -26.08 4.24 -1.33
N SER A 328 -25.11 3.33 -1.36
CA SER A 328 -25.34 1.90 -1.52
C SER A 328 -24.65 1.12 -0.41
N ILE A 329 -25.18 -0.05 -0.03
CA ILE A 329 -24.48 -0.97 0.87
C ILE A 329 -23.44 -1.79 0.10
N PHE A 330 -22.42 -2.29 0.77
CA PHE A 330 -21.48 -3.22 0.16
C PHE A 330 -22.14 -4.56 -0.19
N GLU A 331 -21.70 -5.19 -1.27
CA GLU A 331 -22.26 -6.47 -1.75
C GLU A 331 -21.65 -7.69 -1.06
N HIS A 332 -20.37 -7.61 -0.67
CA HIS A 332 -19.62 -8.73 -0.07
C HIS A 332 -19.01 -8.31 1.27
N GLU A 333 -19.04 -9.20 2.27
CA GLU A 333 -18.49 -8.95 3.61
C GLU A 333 -17.00 -8.57 3.60
N ALA A 334 -16.24 -8.96 2.56
CA ALA A 334 -14.86 -8.56 2.39
C ALA A 334 -14.67 -7.03 2.26
N PHE A 335 -15.72 -6.30 1.85
CA PHE A 335 -15.71 -4.85 1.74
C PHE A 335 -16.24 -4.12 2.98
N ARG A 336 -16.74 -4.84 3.99
CA ARG A 336 -17.32 -4.30 5.22
C ARG A 336 -16.43 -3.24 5.87
N ASP A 337 -15.16 -3.56 6.07
CA ASP A 337 -14.23 -2.65 6.75
C ASP A 337 -13.96 -1.40 5.91
N SER A 338 -13.87 -1.54 4.59
CA SER A 338 -13.70 -0.40 3.67
C SER A 338 -14.92 0.52 3.68
N TYR A 339 -16.11 -0.08 3.73
CA TYR A 339 -17.38 0.64 3.82
C TYR A 339 -17.44 1.51 5.08
N PHE A 340 -17.24 0.92 6.27
CA PHE A 340 -17.31 1.68 7.52
C PHE A 340 -16.15 2.66 7.68
N HIS A 341 -14.97 2.30 7.21
CA HIS A 341 -13.80 3.19 7.23
C HIS A 341 -14.04 4.50 6.49
N SER A 342 -14.64 4.44 5.29
CA SER A 342 -14.95 5.61 4.46
C SER A 342 -15.83 6.61 5.20
N GLY A 343 -16.83 6.14 5.95
CA GLY A 343 -17.72 6.99 6.74
C GLY A 343 -17.01 7.82 7.82
N PHE A 344 -15.82 7.41 8.28
CA PHE A 344 -15.02 8.18 9.24
C PHE A 344 -13.93 9.03 8.60
N GLU A 345 -13.34 8.56 7.49
CA GLU A 345 -12.23 9.26 6.84
C GLU A 345 -12.71 10.43 5.98
N ILE A 346 -13.87 10.33 5.33
CA ILE A 346 -14.41 11.44 4.53
C ILE A 346 -14.65 12.71 5.37
N PRO A 347 -15.36 12.66 6.53
CA PRO A 347 -15.46 13.82 7.41
C PRO A 347 -14.09 14.39 7.81
N TYR A 348 -13.11 13.52 8.05
CA TYR A 348 -11.76 13.95 8.40
C TYR A 348 -11.08 14.70 7.25
N ILE A 349 -11.15 14.19 6.01
CA ILE A 349 -10.59 14.85 4.83
C ILE A 349 -11.23 16.23 4.63
N LEU A 350 -12.57 16.29 4.69
CA LEU A 350 -13.31 17.55 4.53
C LEU A 350 -12.90 18.59 5.58
N LEU A 351 -12.89 18.20 6.86
CA LEU A 351 -12.49 19.09 7.94
C LEU A 351 -11.02 19.51 7.84
N ARG A 352 -10.13 18.64 7.36
CA ARG A 352 -8.71 18.97 7.19
C ARG A 352 -8.50 19.96 6.06
N CYS A 353 -9.18 19.76 4.94
CA CYS A 353 -9.03 20.61 3.77
C CYS A 353 -9.66 21.99 3.98
N GLU A 354 -10.73 22.09 4.79
CA GLU A 354 -11.31 23.38 5.18
C GLU A 354 -10.61 24.02 6.39
N GLY A 355 -10.21 23.22 7.40
CA GLY A 355 -9.63 23.69 8.67
C GLY A 355 -8.24 24.32 8.54
N ILE A 356 -7.51 24.05 7.46
CA ILE A 356 -6.24 24.73 7.16
C ILE A 356 -6.47 26.22 6.83
N LYS A 357 -7.65 26.61 6.36
CA LYS A 357 -8.00 28.04 6.19
C LYS A 357 -8.18 28.76 7.54
N ILE A 358 -8.42 28.03 8.63
CA ILE A 358 -8.66 28.60 9.98
C ILE A 358 -7.36 28.72 10.80
N ASN A 359 -6.25 28.08 10.38
CA ASN A 359 -5.00 28.00 11.15
C ASN A 359 -3.75 28.53 10.41
N LEU A 360 -3.92 29.48 9.49
CA LEU A 360 -2.84 30.11 8.71
C LEU A 360 -2.52 31.55 9.13
N GLU A 361 -2.53 31.84 10.43
CA GLU A 361 -1.68 32.88 11.00
C GLU A 361 -0.59 32.20 11.85
N GLY A 362 0.56 31.87 11.25
CA GLY A 362 1.75 31.62 12.09
C GLY A 362 2.83 30.66 11.61
N LYS A 363 2.66 29.89 10.51
CA LYS A 363 3.81 29.19 9.89
C LYS A 363 3.71 29.20 8.36
N PRO A 364 4.75 29.67 7.65
CA PRO A 364 4.78 29.58 6.21
C PRO A 364 4.81 28.11 5.80
N ILE A 365 3.88 27.76 4.92
CA ILE A 365 3.95 26.60 4.04
C ILE A 365 5.37 26.61 3.41
N PRO A 366 6.12 25.50 3.40
CA PRO A 366 7.33 25.43 2.58
C PRO A 366 6.91 25.76 1.15
N ALA A 367 7.39 26.89 0.64
CA ALA A 367 7.05 27.37 -0.68
C ALA A 367 7.11 26.21 -1.67
N LEU A 368 5.98 26.00 -2.36
CA LEU A 368 5.84 25.06 -3.45
C LEU A 368 7.09 25.08 -4.32
N LEU A 369 7.54 23.87 -4.66
CA LEU A 369 8.54 23.58 -5.68
C LEU A 369 8.42 24.59 -6.84
N PRO A 370 9.53 25.16 -7.34
CA PRO A 370 9.46 26.05 -8.47
C PRO A 370 8.75 25.32 -9.62
N ALA A 371 7.74 25.98 -10.17
CA ALA A 371 7.12 25.60 -11.43
C ALA A 371 8.24 25.27 -12.42
N PHE A 372 8.42 23.98 -12.72
CA PHE A 372 9.31 23.59 -13.79
C PHE A 372 8.67 24.12 -15.07
N LEU A 373 9.36 25.09 -15.68
CA LEU A 373 8.93 25.79 -16.88
C LEU A 373 8.41 24.80 -17.94
N PRO A 374 7.27 25.07 -18.59
CA PRO A 374 6.93 24.36 -19.81
C PRO A 374 8.03 24.64 -20.83
N VAL A 375 8.53 23.57 -21.46
CA VAL A 375 9.38 23.67 -22.65
C VAL A 375 8.60 24.48 -23.68
N THR A 376 8.96 25.75 -23.85
CA THR A 376 8.38 26.65 -24.83
C THR A 376 8.64 26.10 -26.23
N ARG A 377 7.61 25.54 -26.87
CA ARG A 377 7.51 25.58 -28.33
C ARG A 377 6.89 26.92 -28.70
N SER A 378 7.76 27.84 -29.09
CA SER A 378 7.40 29.11 -29.72
C SER A 378 6.75 28.85 -31.08
N LEU A 379 5.49 29.24 -31.25
CA LEU A 379 4.96 29.64 -32.55
C LEU A 379 4.14 30.92 -32.37
N THR A 380 4.58 31.95 -33.07
CA THR A 380 4.09 33.31 -33.06
C THR A 380 2.73 33.45 -33.75
N ASN A 381 1.88 34.28 -33.13
CA ASN A 381 0.82 35.14 -33.66
C ASN A 381 0.18 34.81 -35.02
N THR A 382 -1.15 34.78 -35.09
CA THR A 382 -1.95 35.90 -35.64
C THR A 382 -3.38 35.86 -35.08
N GLN A 383 -3.88 37.01 -34.64
CA GLN A 383 -5.27 37.27 -34.23
C GLN A 383 -6.23 37.19 -35.42
N LEU A 384 -7.49 36.79 -35.20
CA LEU A 384 -8.66 37.60 -35.61
C LEU A 384 -9.95 37.09 -34.92
N ALA A 385 -10.83 38.05 -34.60
CA ALA A 385 -12.06 37.91 -33.83
C ALA A 385 -13.22 37.22 -34.56
N SER A 386 -14.17 36.62 -33.82
CA SER A 386 -15.61 37.02 -33.77
C SER A 386 -16.57 35.92 -33.26
N SER A 387 -17.59 36.39 -32.51
CA SER A 387 -18.99 35.92 -32.36
C SER A 387 -19.35 34.49 -31.93
N SER A 388 -19.95 34.42 -30.73
CA SER A 388 -21.34 33.95 -30.46
C SER A 388 -21.99 32.95 -31.43
N SER A 389 -22.19 31.70 -30.97
CA SER A 389 -23.49 30.99 -30.98
C SER A 389 -23.39 29.57 -30.38
N ARG A 390 -24.40 29.16 -29.59
CA ARG A 390 -24.69 27.76 -29.19
C ARG A 390 -24.97 26.86 -30.42
N PRO A 391 -24.70 25.55 -30.31
CA PRO A 391 -25.73 24.53 -30.59
C PRO A 391 -25.66 23.33 -29.59
N LYS A 392 -26.76 22.83 -29.01
CA LYS A 392 -27.73 21.84 -29.52
C LYS A 392 -27.16 20.47 -29.91
N ASP A 393 -27.76 19.45 -29.29
CA ASP A 393 -27.58 17.99 -29.42
C ASP A 393 -27.45 17.48 -30.86
N ILE A 394 -26.43 16.65 -31.11
CA ILE A 394 -26.40 15.65 -32.20
C ILE A 394 -25.61 14.42 -31.70
N SER A 395 -26.23 13.25 -31.79
CA SER A 395 -25.67 11.91 -31.52
C SER A 395 -24.55 11.52 -32.54
N PRO A 396 -23.73 10.49 -32.27
CA PRO A 396 -22.36 10.39 -32.79
C PRO A 396 -22.25 9.83 -34.22
N PRO A 397 -21.24 10.25 -35.01
CA PRO A 397 -20.77 9.45 -36.13
C PRO A 397 -19.52 8.64 -35.78
N ALA A 398 -19.37 7.55 -36.52
CA ALA A 398 -18.41 6.49 -36.38
C ALA A 398 -16.94 6.90 -36.58
N PHE A 399 -16.06 6.03 -36.07
CA PHE A 399 -14.64 5.88 -36.37
C PHE A 399 -14.17 6.49 -37.71
N GLN A 400 -13.34 7.52 -37.63
CA GLN A 400 -12.32 7.80 -38.65
C GLN A 400 -11.08 8.40 -37.99
N GLY A 401 -9.98 7.66 -38.07
CA GLY A 401 -8.66 8.11 -37.62
C GLY A 401 -8.19 9.29 -38.46
N ALA A 402 -7.87 10.41 -37.80
CA ALA A 402 -7.26 11.56 -38.44
C ALA A 402 -5.79 11.25 -38.77
N ILE A 403 -5.49 11.19 -40.06
CA ILE A 403 -4.14 11.21 -40.62
C ILE A 403 -3.67 12.67 -40.57
N ILE A 404 -2.61 12.96 -39.83
CA ILE A 404 -1.92 14.26 -39.90
C ILE A 404 -0.88 14.16 -41.02
N ASP A 405 -1.16 14.84 -42.12
CA ASP A 405 -0.27 14.93 -43.28
C ASP A 405 0.69 16.12 -43.08
N GLY A 406 1.98 15.82 -42.97
CA GLY A 406 3.05 16.80 -42.81
C GLY A 406 4.00 16.71 -44.00
N HIS A 407 3.81 17.60 -44.97
CA HIS A 407 4.71 17.75 -46.12
C HIS A 407 6.11 18.18 -45.68
N LEU A 408 7.10 17.33 -45.93
CA LEU A 408 8.50 17.73 -46.11
C LEU A 408 8.98 17.22 -47.47
N ARG A 409 9.52 18.17 -48.25
CA ARG A 409 10.11 17.99 -49.58
C ARG A 409 11.42 17.20 -49.50
N ASP A 410 11.69 16.54 -50.62
CA ASP A 410 12.78 15.62 -50.96
C ASP A 410 14.19 16.02 -50.48
N ASP A 411 14.94 15.02 -50.01
CA ASP A 411 16.19 14.66 -50.68
C ASP A 411 16.54 13.17 -50.47
N ASP A 412 17.24 12.65 -51.47
CA ASP A 412 17.27 11.28 -51.98
C ASP A 412 18.19 10.32 -51.18
N SER A 413 17.64 9.21 -50.66
CA SER A 413 18.29 7.88 -50.52
C SER A 413 17.47 6.94 -49.61
N GLY A 414 17.12 5.77 -50.16
CA GLY A 414 16.10 4.87 -49.63
C GLY A 414 16.46 4.13 -48.32
N ALA A 415 15.65 4.37 -47.29
CA ALA A 415 15.03 3.34 -46.43
C ALA A 415 14.05 4.05 -45.48
N ARG A 416 12.76 4.11 -45.85
CA ARG A 416 11.71 4.71 -45.00
C ARG A 416 11.41 3.80 -43.80
N PHE A 417 12.11 4.01 -42.68
CA PHE A 417 11.60 3.64 -41.37
C PHE A 417 10.54 4.68 -40.97
N GLN A 418 9.27 4.32 -41.16
CA GLN A 418 8.15 5.08 -40.60
C GLN A 418 8.13 4.82 -39.09
N SER A 419 8.69 5.73 -38.30
CA SER A 419 8.54 5.71 -36.85
C SER A 419 7.12 6.14 -36.51
N PHE A 420 6.22 5.15 -36.39
CA PHE A 420 4.92 5.37 -35.77
C PHE A 420 5.14 5.74 -34.30
N GLY A 421 4.99 7.02 -33.98
CA GLY A 421 4.87 7.49 -32.61
C GLY A 421 3.53 7.00 -32.04
N ILE A 422 3.47 5.74 -31.62
CA ILE A 422 2.36 5.23 -30.83
C ILE A 422 2.46 5.95 -29.48
N SER A 423 1.52 6.85 -29.20
CA SER A 423 1.30 7.33 -27.83
C SER A 423 0.91 6.11 -27.01
N ARG A 424 1.86 5.57 -26.25
CA ARG A 424 1.62 4.44 -25.35
C ARG A 424 0.88 5.02 -24.14
N THR A 425 -0.45 4.99 -24.17
CA THR A 425 -1.21 5.03 -22.92
C THR A 425 -0.85 3.77 -22.12
N LEU A 426 -0.88 3.87 -20.79
CA LEU A 426 -0.65 2.74 -19.87
C LEU A 426 -1.80 1.73 -19.99
N LYS A 427 -1.88 1.05 -21.14
CA LYS A 427 -2.91 0.04 -21.42
C LYS A 427 -2.57 -1.24 -20.67
N ARG A 428 -3.58 -1.78 -19.98
CA ARG A 428 -3.57 -3.12 -19.36
C ARG A 428 -3.59 -4.28 -20.37
N GLN A 429 -3.45 -3.99 -21.66
CA GLN A 429 -3.60 -4.99 -22.73
C GLN A 429 -2.47 -4.88 -23.75
N ASN A 430 -1.80 -6.01 -23.95
CA ASN A 430 -0.92 -6.25 -25.08
C ASN A 430 -1.68 -5.98 -26.40
N PRO A 431 -1.04 -5.42 -27.45
CA PRO A 431 -1.64 -5.24 -28.79
C PRO A 431 -2.35 -6.46 -29.42
N TYR A 432 -2.21 -7.67 -28.86
CA TYR A 432 -2.89 -8.89 -29.31
C TYR A 432 -4.06 -9.35 -28.42
N GLY A 433 -4.50 -8.56 -27.44
CA GLY A 433 -5.67 -8.89 -26.60
C GLY A 433 -5.49 -10.11 -25.67
N ARG A 434 -4.29 -10.70 -25.61
CA ARG A 434 -3.95 -11.74 -24.64
C ARG A 434 -3.41 -11.11 -23.36
N LEU A 435 -3.99 -11.53 -22.22
CA LEU A 435 -3.40 -11.31 -20.90
C LEU A 435 -2.04 -12.01 -20.89
N ILE A 436 -0.95 -11.23 -20.91
CA ILE A 436 0.37 -11.76 -20.58
C ILE A 436 0.34 -12.00 -19.08
N ASP A 437 0.62 -13.24 -18.67
CA ASP A 437 0.79 -13.56 -17.26
C ASP A 437 2.13 -13.00 -16.77
N LEU A 438 2.11 -11.71 -16.41
CA LEU A 438 3.26 -10.98 -15.90
C LEU A 438 3.64 -11.42 -14.49
N SER A 439 2.85 -12.29 -13.85
CA SER A 439 3.20 -12.86 -12.55
C SER A 439 4.52 -13.65 -12.56
N ASN A 440 4.95 -14.10 -13.74
CA ASN A 440 6.18 -14.87 -13.95
C ASN A 440 7.35 -14.06 -14.54
N MET A 441 7.17 -12.77 -14.85
CA MET A 441 8.23 -11.90 -15.37
C MET A 441 8.70 -10.93 -14.28
N VAL A 442 9.80 -11.29 -13.61
CA VAL A 442 10.42 -10.50 -12.56
C VAL A 442 11.59 -9.71 -13.17
N GLU A 443 11.55 -8.39 -13.07
CA GLU A 443 12.73 -7.57 -13.35
C GLU A 443 13.75 -7.73 -12.20
N ILE A 444 15.03 -7.85 -12.51
CA ILE A 444 16.15 -8.00 -11.54
C ILE A 444 16.10 -6.98 -10.36
N PRO A 445 15.68 -5.71 -10.51
CA PRO A 445 15.48 -4.81 -9.35
C PRO A 445 14.34 -5.20 -8.38
N GLU A 446 13.63 -6.30 -8.64
CA GLU A 446 12.49 -6.78 -7.84
C GLU A 446 12.78 -8.08 -7.08
N GLU A 447 14.05 -8.45 -6.93
CA GLU A 447 14.50 -9.64 -6.19
C GLU A 447 13.85 -9.78 -4.80
N TRP A 448 13.53 -8.67 -4.14
CA TRP A 448 12.87 -8.71 -2.83
C TRP A 448 11.38 -9.06 -2.88
N LEU A 449 10.74 -9.06 -4.06
CA LEU A 449 9.38 -9.60 -4.24
C LEU A 449 9.36 -11.12 -4.33
N TYR A 450 10.53 -11.75 -4.42
CA TYR A 450 10.66 -13.20 -4.42
C TYR A 450 10.39 -13.75 -3.01
N LYS A 451 9.48 -14.73 -2.90
CA LYS A 451 9.43 -15.60 -1.72
C LYS A 451 10.66 -16.48 -1.81
N TYR A 452 11.64 -16.22 -0.95
CA TYR A 452 12.82 -17.07 -0.84
C TYR A 452 12.35 -18.47 -0.44
N PRO A 453 12.78 -19.54 -1.11
CA PRO A 453 12.34 -20.87 -0.76
C PRO A 453 12.74 -21.24 0.67
N ASP A 454 11.78 -21.70 1.47
CA ASP A 454 11.97 -22.07 2.88
C ASP A 454 13.17 -23.03 3.08
N PHE A 455 13.46 -23.89 2.11
CA PHE A 455 14.58 -24.84 2.19
C PHE A 455 15.96 -24.19 2.10
N LEU A 456 16.07 -22.98 1.54
CA LEU A 456 17.32 -22.19 1.53
C LEU A 456 17.50 -21.38 2.81
N GLU A 457 16.47 -21.26 3.64
CA GLU A 457 16.50 -20.62 4.96
C GLU A 457 16.90 -21.58 6.08
N TYR A 458 17.38 -22.78 5.73
CA TYR A 458 17.82 -23.78 6.71
C TYR A 458 18.95 -23.25 7.59
N VAL A 459 18.60 -22.85 8.82
CA VAL A 459 19.55 -22.68 9.91
C VAL A 459 19.71 -24.05 10.57
N PRO A 460 20.89 -24.68 10.51
CA PRO A 460 21.08 -25.96 11.16
C PRO A 460 20.76 -25.82 12.65
N PRO A 461 19.96 -26.74 13.24
CA PRO A 461 19.59 -26.66 14.64
C PRO A 461 20.86 -26.64 15.49
N THR A 462 20.95 -25.66 16.39
CA THR A 462 22.18 -25.43 17.18
C THR A 462 22.09 -26.00 18.58
N THR A 463 20.91 -26.44 19.01
CA THR A 463 20.67 -27.07 20.30
C THR A 463 20.16 -28.49 20.14
N GLU A 464 20.57 -29.37 21.06
CA GLU A 464 20.19 -30.78 21.07
C GLU A 464 18.66 -30.98 21.22
N SER A 465 17.99 -30.06 21.92
CA SER A 465 16.54 -30.00 22.05
C SER A 465 15.81 -29.69 20.72
N GLU A 466 16.37 -28.81 19.88
CA GLU A 466 15.81 -28.52 18.55
C GLU A 466 16.00 -29.73 17.62
N ILE A 467 17.17 -30.37 17.69
CA ILE A 467 17.46 -31.59 16.92
C ILE A 467 16.47 -32.70 17.28
N LEU A 468 16.18 -32.90 18.57
CA LEU A 468 15.21 -33.89 19.03
C LEU A 468 13.79 -33.57 18.57
N ARG A 469 13.37 -32.29 18.62
CA ARG A 469 12.05 -31.86 18.14
C ARG A 469 11.90 -32.08 16.64
N ILE A 470 12.89 -31.69 15.85
CA ILE A 470 12.90 -31.89 14.39
C ILE A 470 12.87 -33.38 14.03
N ASN A 471 13.60 -34.22 14.77
CA ASN A 471 13.58 -35.67 14.55
C ASN A 471 12.24 -36.32 14.94
N GLN A 472 11.48 -35.71 15.85
CA GLN A 472 10.14 -36.18 16.26
C GLN A 472 9.04 -35.67 15.30
N GLU A 473 9.20 -34.46 14.76
CA GLU A 473 8.27 -33.83 13.81
C GLU A 473 8.52 -34.26 12.36
N ALA A 474 9.71 -34.75 12.04
CA ALA A 474 10.00 -35.34 10.74
C ALA A 474 9.04 -36.52 10.50
N LEU A 475 8.28 -36.45 9.40
CA LEU A 475 7.54 -37.60 8.87
C LEU A 475 8.43 -38.83 8.95
N PRO A 476 7.91 -40.01 9.37
CA PRO A 476 8.72 -41.21 9.51
C PRO A 476 9.42 -41.44 8.17
N SER A 477 10.70 -41.05 8.11
CA SER A 477 11.50 -41.26 6.92
C SER A 477 11.45 -42.76 6.68
N ILE A 478 11.32 -43.16 5.42
CA ILE A 478 11.40 -44.52 4.89
C ILE A 478 12.57 -45.25 5.56
N ARG A 479 12.33 -45.78 6.75
CA ARG A 479 13.21 -46.58 7.60
C ARG A 479 12.63 -47.98 7.79
N ASP A 480 11.50 -48.25 7.14
CA ASP A 480 11.06 -49.60 6.89
C ASP A 480 11.72 -50.10 5.60
N GLU A 481 12.91 -50.70 5.76
CA GLU A 481 13.54 -51.56 4.74
C GLU A 481 12.60 -52.70 4.26
N LYS A 482 11.41 -52.85 4.85
CA LYS A 482 10.37 -53.81 4.46
C LYS A 482 9.48 -53.37 3.29
N ILE A 483 9.41 -52.08 2.92
CA ILE A 483 8.49 -51.64 1.85
C ILE A 483 9.14 -51.75 0.45
N LEU A 484 10.48 -51.72 0.35
CA LEU A 484 11.17 -51.88 -0.93
C LEU A 484 11.08 -53.32 -1.48
N GLY A 485 10.89 -54.32 -0.60
CA GLY A 485 10.72 -55.72 -0.99
C GLY A 485 9.34 -56.06 -1.56
N GLN A 486 8.30 -55.27 -1.25
CA GLN A 486 6.92 -55.54 -1.70
C GLN A 486 6.53 -54.78 -2.97
N LEU A 487 7.23 -53.70 -3.33
CA LEU A 487 6.99 -52.95 -4.58
C LEU A 487 7.69 -53.56 -5.81
N ILE A 488 8.60 -54.54 -5.64
CA ILE A 488 9.25 -55.25 -6.75
C ILE A 488 8.43 -56.48 -7.22
N ALA A 489 7.42 -56.92 -6.45
CA ALA A 489 6.70 -58.18 -6.73
C ALA A 489 5.30 -58.00 -7.35
N ARG A 490 4.89 -56.79 -7.76
CA ARG A 490 3.65 -56.59 -8.52
C ARG A 490 3.93 -55.75 -9.76
N ARG A 491 4.23 -56.43 -10.87
CA ARG A 491 4.08 -55.87 -12.22
C ARG A 491 2.59 -55.80 -12.57
N PRO A 492 1.98 -54.63 -12.71
CA PRO A 492 0.96 -54.45 -13.72
C PRO A 492 1.66 -54.24 -15.07
N VAL A 493 1.17 -54.92 -16.10
CA VAL A 493 1.52 -54.64 -17.50
C VAL A 493 1.03 -53.24 -17.81
N ILE A 494 1.94 -52.26 -17.80
CA ILE A 494 1.69 -50.91 -18.32
C ILE A 494 2.08 -50.94 -19.79
N GLY A 495 1.08 -50.84 -20.65
CA GLY A 495 1.27 -50.52 -22.06
C GLY A 495 1.99 -49.18 -22.18
N GLU A 496 3.03 -49.17 -23.01
CA GLU A 496 3.85 -48.01 -23.31
C GLU A 496 2.98 -46.87 -23.86
N CYS A 497 2.71 -45.84 -23.04
CA CYS A 497 2.25 -44.55 -23.52
C CYS A 497 3.41 -43.57 -23.42
N TYR A 498 4.21 -43.48 -24.48
CA TYR A 498 5.20 -42.42 -24.62
C TYR A 498 4.47 -41.15 -25.06
N VAL A 499 4.38 -40.16 -24.17
CA VAL A 499 4.12 -38.78 -24.59
C VAL A 499 5.41 -38.22 -25.17
N ARG A 500 5.43 -38.11 -26.50
CA ARG A 500 6.50 -37.48 -27.25
C ARG A 500 6.35 -35.96 -27.12
N VAL A 501 7.25 -35.32 -26.36
CA VAL A 501 7.39 -33.87 -26.35
C VAL A 501 8.32 -33.50 -27.51
N ASP A 502 7.75 -33.06 -28.63
CA ASP A 502 8.53 -32.51 -29.73
C ASP A 502 8.89 -31.05 -29.41
N ASP A 503 10.18 -30.80 -29.18
CA ASP A 503 10.76 -29.48 -28.96
C ASP A 503 10.87 -28.73 -30.31
N ILE A 504 9.86 -27.91 -30.64
CA ILE A 504 9.84 -27.09 -31.86
C ILE A 504 10.67 -25.81 -31.65
N ARG A 505 11.96 -25.95 -31.35
CA ARG A 505 12.97 -24.88 -31.50
C ARG A 505 14.35 -25.48 -31.78
N LYS A 506 14.58 -25.85 -33.04
CA LYS A 506 15.90 -25.70 -33.72
C LYS A 506 15.79 -26.13 -35.18
N GLY A 507 15.72 -25.15 -36.07
CA GLY A 507 16.13 -25.37 -37.45
C GLY A 507 17.65 -25.51 -37.50
N ARG A 508 18.15 -26.64 -38.02
CA ARG A 508 19.26 -26.70 -39.00
C ARG A 508 19.62 -28.14 -39.36
N ASN A 509 19.73 -28.34 -40.67
CA ASN A 509 20.25 -29.48 -41.39
C ASN A 509 21.49 -30.13 -40.77
N THR A 510 21.48 -31.45 -40.59
CA THR A 510 22.67 -32.30 -40.79
C THR A 510 22.27 -33.72 -41.19
N LYS A 511 23.15 -34.30 -42.01
CA LYS A 511 22.96 -35.45 -42.89
C LYS A 511 22.96 -36.79 -42.17
N ASN A 512 22.22 -37.74 -42.76
CA ASN A 512 22.24 -39.17 -42.48
C ASN A 512 23.67 -39.75 -42.43
N GLY A 513 23.99 -40.42 -41.32
CA GLY A 513 25.21 -41.21 -41.13
C GLY A 513 24.88 -42.51 -40.40
N LEU A 514 24.72 -43.58 -41.18
CA LEU A 514 24.47 -44.95 -40.75
C LEU A 514 25.79 -45.55 -40.20
N MET A 515 25.85 -46.01 -38.95
CA MET A 515 26.89 -46.95 -38.54
C MET A 515 26.38 -48.05 -37.60
N LYS A 516 26.62 -49.28 -38.05
CA LYS A 516 26.21 -50.57 -37.48
C LYS A 516 26.87 -50.84 -36.13
N ARG A 517 26.07 -51.38 -35.19
CA ARG A 517 26.54 -52.16 -34.05
C ARG A 517 27.31 -53.40 -34.53
N ARG A 518 28.48 -53.65 -33.94
CA ARG A 518 29.10 -54.98 -33.86
C ARG A 518 29.06 -55.43 -32.40
N SER A 519 28.64 -56.66 -32.20
CA SER A 519 28.48 -57.35 -30.92
C SER A 519 29.66 -58.29 -30.65
N ARG A 520 30.09 -58.30 -29.38
CA ARG A 520 30.64 -59.43 -28.58
C ARG A 520 32.07 -59.91 -28.88
N PRO A 521 32.77 -60.60 -27.94
CA PRO A 521 32.30 -61.35 -26.74
C PRO A 521 31.79 -60.51 -25.58
#